data_AF-A0A916HA72-F1
#
_entry.id   AF-A0A916HA72-F1
#
_cell.length_a   1.000
_cell.length_b   1.000
_cell.length_c   1.000
_cell.angle_alpha   90.00
_cell.angle_beta   90.00
_cell.angle_gamma   90.00
#
_symmetry.space_group_name_H-M   'P 1'
#
loop_
_entity.id
_entity.type
_entity.pdbx_description
1 polymer ?
#
loop_
_entity_poly.entity_id
_entity_poly.type
_entity_poly.pdbx_seq_one_letter_code
_entity_poly.pdbx_strand_id
1 'polypeptide(L)' 'MAYGFTNSKGVTYYLHGKKSVTSTGKERQLFYFSKEVKEGALDAVPAGYDVVEMTTGLPVLKKKGAVEQV' A
#
# COMPACT_ATOMS: atom_id res chain seq x y z
N MET A 1 11.47 9.02 5.61
CA MET A 1 10.15 9.57 5.98
C MET A 1 9.07 8.74 5.30
N ALA A 2 8.15 8.15 6.06
CA ALA A 2 7.07 7.35 5.48
C ALA A 2 6.15 8.17 4.55
N TYR A 3 5.71 7.57 3.45
CA TYR A 3 4.75 8.16 2.51
C TYR A 3 3.40 8.36 3.20
N GLY A 4 3.00 9.61 3.40
CA GLY A 4 1.71 9.99 3.98
C GLY A 4 0.69 10.35 2.90
N PHE A 5 -0.52 9.82 3.03
CA PHE A 5 -1.68 10.13 2.22
C PHE A 5 -2.83 10.60 3.10
N THR A 6 -3.30 11.83 2.90
CA THR A 6 -4.48 12.35 3.57
C THR A 6 -5.72 12.05 2.72
N ASN A 7 -6.65 11.28 3.29
CA ASN A 7 -7.89 10.96 2.60
C ASN A 7 -8.84 12.17 2.53
N SER A 8 -9.93 12.01 1.79
CA SER A 8 -10.98 13.03 1.62
C SER A 8 -11.70 13.40 2.93
N LYS A 9 -11.50 12.62 4.01
CA LYS A 9 -12.03 12.86 5.36
C LYS A 9 -11.04 13.59 6.28
N GLY A 10 -9.87 14.00 5.77
CA GLY A 10 -8.83 14.69 6.54
C GLY A 10 -7.99 13.78 7.45
N VAL A 11 -8.07 12.45 7.27
CA VAL A 11 -7.30 11.47 8.03
C VAL A 11 -6.05 11.10 7.23
N THR A 12 -4.89 11.30 7.84
CA THR A 12 -3.61 10.89 7.27
C THR A 12 -3.32 9.43 7.56
N TYR A 13 -2.97 8.70 6.52
CA TYR A 13 -2.49 7.33 6.56
C TYR A 13 -1.09 7.25 5.97
N TYR A 14 -0.30 6.31 6.46
CA TYR A 14 1.05 6.06 6.04
C TYR A 14 1.15 4.71 5.34
N LEU A 15 1.89 4.67 4.23
CA LEU A 15 2.11 3.46 3.47
C LEU A 15 3.07 2.52 4.19
N HIS A 16 2.71 1.24 4.25
CA HIS A 16 3.52 0.16 4.79
C HIS A 16 3.56 -1.02 3.81
N GLY A 17 4.65 -1.77 3.85
CA GLY A 17 4.85 -3.02 3.11
C GLY A 17 5.23 -4.15 4.06
N LYS A 18 4.57 -5.29 3.94
CA LYS A 18 5.00 -6.54 4.58
C LYS A 18 5.02 -7.69 3.59
N LYS A 19 5.98 -8.60 3.75
CA LYS A 19 5.97 -9.88 3.02
C LYS A 19 5.02 -10.83 3.72
N SER A 20 4.08 -11.41 2.98
CA SER A 20 3.12 -12.36 3.50
C SER A 20 3.08 -13.57 2.57
N VAL A 21 3.16 -14.76 3.15
CA VAL A 21 3.07 -16.02 2.41
C VAL A 21 1.59 -16.37 2.29
N THR A 22 1.15 -16.63 1.05
CA THR A 22 -0.21 -17.10 0.81
C THR A 22 -0.33 -18.58 1.13
N SER A 23 -1.55 -19.08 1.33
CA SER A 23 -1.81 -20.49 1.69
C SER A 23 -1.24 -21.50 0.69
N THR A 24 -0.98 -21.08 -0.55
CA THR A 24 -0.34 -21.88 -1.61
C THR A 24 1.20 -21.86 -1.55
N GLY A 25 1.81 -21.27 -0.51
CA GLY A 25 3.26 -21.16 -0.35
C GLY A 25 3.94 -20.05 -1.18
N LYS A 26 3.17 -19.26 -1.94
CA LYS A 26 3.73 -18.14 -2.72
C LYS A 26 3.89 -16.91 -1.82
N GLU A 27 5.11 -16.38 -1.76
CA GLU A 27 5.42 -15.09 -1.14
C GLU A 27 4.79 -13.95 -1.94
N ARG A 28 4.05 -13.07 -1.25
CA ARG A 28 3.48 -11.86 -1.85
C ARG A 28 3.84 -10.66 -0.99
N GLN A 29 4.20 -9.57 -1.63
CA GLN A 29 4.36 -8.31 -0.92
C GLN A 29 3.00 -7.64 -0.77
N LEU A 30 2.54 -7.50 0.47
CA LEU A 30 1.30 -6.83 0.82
C LEU A 30 1.61 -5.38 1.16
N PHE A 31 0.97 -4.47 0.45
CA PHE A 31 1.01 -3.05 0.76
C PHE A 31 -0.30 -2.61 1.42
N TYR A 32 -0.20 -1.85 2.50
CA TYR A 32 -1.36 -1.38 3.26
C TYR A 32 -1.10 -0.01 3.85
N PHE A 33 -2.18 0.71 4.14
CA PHE A 33 -2.13 2.02 4.77
C PHE A 33 -2.56 1.92 6.24
N SER A 34 -1.82 2.59 7.11
CA SER A 34 -2.05 2.61 8.57
C SER A 34 -2.00 4.04 9.10
N LYS A 35 -2.76 4.36 10.14
CA LYS A 35 -2.77 5.72 10.74
C LYS A 35 -1.47 6.06 11.48
N GLU A 36 -0.70 5.04 11.81
CA GLU A 36 0.57 5.15 12.53
C GLU A 36 1.70 4.63 11.65
N VAL A 37 2.86 5.27 11.73
CA VAL A 37 4.12 4.80 11.14
C VAL A 37 4.69 3.70 12.03
N LYS A 38 4.84 2.50 11.49
CA LYS A 38 5.39 1.32 12.15
C LYS A 38 6.52 0.72 11.30
N GLU A 39 7.12 -0.36 11.79
CA GLU A 39 8.08 -1.12 11.01
C GLU A 39 7.48 -1.57 9.66
N GLY A 40 8.27 -1.43 8.60
CA GLY A 40 7.82 -1.66 7.23
C GLY A 40 7.12 -0.47 6.58
N ALA A 41 7.14 0.72 7.19
CA ALA A 41 6.73 1.94 6.51
C ALA A 41 7.61 2.20 5.27
N LEU A 42 6.97 2.61 4.18
CA LEU A 42 7.63 2.87 2.91
C LEU A 42 7.68 4.37 2.66
N ASP A 43 8.82 4.88 2.19
CA ASP A 43 9.00 6.30 1.90
C ASP A 43 8.29 6.74 0.61
N ALA A 44 7.98 5.79 -0.29
CA ALA A 44 7.33 6.06 -1.56
C ALA A 44 6.43 4.91 -1.99
N VAL A 45 5.49 5.24 -2.88
CA VAL A 45 4.64 4.26 -3.56
C VAL A 45 5.52 3.45 -4.53
N PRO A 46 5.51 2.11 -4.48
CA PRO A 46 6.30 1.28 -5.39
C PRO A 46 5.90 1.49 -6.85
N ALA A 47 6.86 1.37 -7.76
CA ALA A 47 6.61 1.45 -9.20
C ALA A 47 5.56 0.42 -9.64
N GLY A 48 4.63 0.84 -10.50
CA GLY A 48 3.53 -0.01 -10.97
C GLY A 48 2.36 -0.13 -9.98
N TYR A 49 2.31 0.69 -8.94
CA TYR A 49 1.16 0.82 -8.05
C TYR A 49 0.68 2.27 -7.99
N ASP A 50 -0.61 2.45 -7.79
CA ASP A 50 -1.23 3.75 -7.51
C ASP A 50 -2.00 3.73 -6.21
N VAL A 51 -1.98 4.87 -5.54
CA VAL A 51 -2.82 5.11 -4.38
C VAL A 51 -4.22 5.45 -4.86
N VAL A 52 -5.20 4.68 -4.41
CA VAL A 52 -6.62 4.91 -4.69
C VAL A 52 -7.36 4.96 -3.37
N GLU A 53 -8.18 5.98 -3.17
CA GLU A 53 -9.08 6.05 -2.03
C GLU A 53 -10.36 5.25 -2.32
N MET A 54 -10.73 4.32 -1.44
CA MET A 54 -12.02 3.63 -1.52
C MET A 54 -13.15 4.53 -1.02
N THR A 55 -14.40 4.24 -1.39
CA THR A 55 -15.60 4.95 -0.88
C THR A 55 -15.70 5.00 0.65
N THR A 56 -15.12 4.02 1.34
CA THR A 56 -15.04 4.00 2.81
C THR A 56 -14.11 5.07 3.39
N GLY A 57 -13.26 5.68 2.56
CA GLY A 57 -12.20 6.62 2.93
C GLY A 57 -10.87 5.93 3.22
N LEU A 58 -10.72 4.63 2.95
CA LEU A 58 -9.47 3.91 3.15
C LEU A 58 -8.59 4.01 1.88
N PRO A 59 -7.38 4.59 1.96
CA PRO A 59 -6.43 4.53 0.86
C PRO A 59 -5.86 3.11 0.71
N VAL A 60 -5.78 2.65 -0.53
CA VAL A 60 -5.24 1.34 -0.91
C VAL A 60 -4.29 1.48 -2.09
N LEU A 61 -3.35 0.54 -2.23
CA LEU A 61 -2.57 0.44 -3.46
C LEU A 61 -3.27 -0.46 -4.47
N LYS A 62 -3.51 0.07 -5.66
CA LYS A 62 -3.98 -0.68 -6.82
C LYS A 62 -2.82 -0.91 -7.77
N LYS A 63 -2.59 -2.16 -8.18
CA LYS A 63 -1.58 -2.46 -9.19
C LYS A 63 -1.99 -1.83 -10.52
N LYS A 64 -1.16 -0.95 -11.07
CA LYS A 64 -1.37 -0.25 -12.34
C LYS A 64 -1.00 -1.21 -13.47
N GLY A 65 -1.87 -2.18 -13.74
CA GLY A 65 -1.63 -3.24 -14.70
C GLY A 65 -0.58 -4.23 -14.20
N ALA A 66 -0.97 -5.47 -14.00
CA ALA A 66 -0.01 -6.57 -14.04
C ALA A 66 0.45 -6.72 -15.49
N VAL A 67 1.33 -5.82 -15.96
CA VAL A 67 2.17 -6.14 -17.11
C VAL A 67 3.25 -7.03 -16.54
N GLU A 68 3.14 -8.29 -16.92
CA GLU A 68 4.09 -9.37 -16.70
C GLU A 68 5.52 -8.85 -16.90
N GLN A 69 6.40 -9.04 -15.90
CA GLN A 69 7.84 -8.96 -16.17
C GLN A 69 8.13 -10.14 -17.10
N VAL A 70 8.37 -9.82 -18.37
CA VAL A 70 8.90 -10.71 -19.41
C VAL A 70 10.30 -11.19 -19.07
#